data_AF-A0A524EA07-F1
#
_entry.id   AF-A0A524EA07-F1
#
_cell.length_a   1.000
_cell.length_b   1.000
_cell.length_c   1.000
_cell.angle_alpha   90.00
_cell.angle_beta   90.00
_cell.angle_gamma   90.00
#
_symmetry.space_group_name_H-M   'P 1'
#
loop_
_entity.id
_entity.type
_entity.pdbx_description
1 polymer ?
#
loop_
_entity_poly.entity_id
_entity_poly.type
_entity_poly.pdbx_seq_one_letter_code
_entity_poly.pdbx_strand_id
1 'polypeptide(L)'
;MGRVIYDTLMSPEGNGFLFLQPGLWRGYPSLMLEISREAYLSLALTASQLAKQNAHMGVCCWLAGSGLLTAETLEYQPGTSPEQIVGTAADVLLSGGVVVYPTDTSYGIACDPRIDAAVDRLIEIKRRDPDLGLPLLFSDYSQCESYHAFGDLERILAKLFWPGALTLVVDARPDIPPSVTGKRASIAVRVPDHLIPRGIAAQIQGPIVGTSANRHGGPSPFSVSIAREQLGDEVDLYIDAGASDASKNSTIIGVESGTPANIKVYREGELSIQRLTESLRVDGDALRFWTNRIVYADM
;
A
#
# COMPACT_ATOMS: atom_id res chain seq x y z
N MET A 1 5.52 -17.34 33.28
CA MET A 1 6.00 -16.07 33.87
C MET A 1 5.03 -14.98 33.45
N GLY A 2 4.41 -14.31 34.42
CA GLY A 2 3.25 -13.43 34.21
C GLY A 2 3.61 -12.11 33.53
N ARG A 3 2.72 -11.65 32.64
CA ARG A 3 2.75 -10.32 32.03
C ARG A 3 2.30 -9.29 33.08
N VAL A 4 3.04 -8.19 33.22
CA VAL A 4 2.58 -7.02 33.97
C VAL A 4 2.24 -5.95 32.95
N ILE A 5 0.96 -5.58 32.90
CA ILE A 5 0.43 -4.53 32.02
C ILE A 5 0.22 -3.30 32.90
N TYR A 6 0.82 -2.18 32.52
CA TYR A 6 0.60 -0.87 33.13
C TYR A 6 -0.21 -0.02 32.15
N ASP A 7 -1.22 0.69 32.64
CA ASP A 7 -1.89 1.79 31.92
C ASP A 7 -1.39 3.11 32.51
N THR A 8 -1.23 4.12 31.67
CA THR A 8 -0.85 5.47 32.12
C THR A 8 -1.76 6.52 31.51
N LEU A 9 -2.30 7.40 32.33
CA LEU A 9 -3.11 8.54 31.90
C LEU A 9 -2.44 9.84 32.34
N MET A 10 -2.33 10.80 31.43
CA MET A 10 -1.92 12.17 31.72
C MET A 10 -3.17 13.05 31.85
N SER A 11 -3.28 13.78 32.96
CA SER A 11 -4.35 14.77 33.12
C SER A 11 -4.04 16.06 32.33
N PRO A 12 -5.06 16.85 31.97
CA PRO A 12 -4.89 18.16 31.33
C PRO A 12 -4.06 19.16 32.17
N GLU A 13 -3.94 18.92 33.48
CA GLU A 13 -3.23 19.78 34.44
C GLU A 13 -1.75 19.38 34.64
N GLY A 14 -1.27 18.32 33.97
CA GLY A 14 0.15 17.98 33.92
C GLY A 14 0.64 16.96 34.95
N ASN A 15 -0.24 16.37 35.77
CA ASN A 15 0.08 15.27 36.67
C ASN A 15 -0.15 13.91 35.98
N GLY A 16 0.80 12.97 36.19
CA GLY A 16 0.77 11.62 35.63
C GLY A 16 0.27 10.59 36.63
N PHE A 17 -0.62 9.69 36.18
CA PHE A 17 -1.16 8.61 36.99
C PHE A 17 -0.67 7.26 36.47
N LEU A 18 -0.15 6.42 37.36
CA LEU A 18 0.21 5.04 37.07
C LEU A 18 -0.94 4.10 37.48
N PHE A 19 -1.50 3.37 36.52
CA PHE A 19 -2.51 2.34 36.77
C PHE A 19 -1.87 0.95 36.69
N LEU A 20 -1.92 0.22 37.81
CA LEU A 20 -1.68 -1.21 37.84
C LEU A 20 -2.97 -1.94 37.46
N GLN A 21 -3.08 -2.43 36.23
CA GLN A 21 -4.21 -3.26 35.79
C GLN A 21 -4.14 -4.64 36.46
N PRO A 22 -5.23 -5.14 37.08
CA PRO A 22 -5.25 -6.44 37.73
C PRO A 22 -5.40 -7.56 36.69
N GLY A 23 -4.36 -7.77 35.88
CA GLY A 23 -4.35 -8.79 34.83
C GLY A 23 -3.91 -10.18 35.28
N LEU A 24 -3.39 -10.35 36.50
CA LEU A 24 -2.85 -11.67 36.93
C LEU A 24 -2.91 -12.01 38.43
N TRP A 25 -3.48 -11.15 39.28
CA TRP A 25 -3.66 -11.44 40.71
C TRP A 25 -5.07 -11.03 41.17
N ARG A 26 -5.94 -12.03 41.40
CA ARG A 26 -7.24 -11.80 42.05
C ARG A 26 -7.00 -11.45 43.52
N GLY A 27 -7.39 -10.24 43.95
CA GLY A 27 -7.56 -9.92 45.37
C GLY A 27 -6.94 -8.64 45.93
N TYR A 28 -6.28 -7.79 45.13
CA TYR A 28 -5.73 -6.51 45.62
C TYR A 28 -6.48 -5.30 45.04
N PRO A 29 -6.78 -4.26 45.84
CA PRO A 29 -7.42 -3.05 45.36
C PRO A 29 -6.46 -2.24 44.46
N SER A 30 -7.04 -1.53 43.49
CA SER A 30 -6.32 -0.62 42.60
C SER A 30 -5.55 0.42 43.41
N LEU A 31 -4.24 0.52 43.22
CA LEU A 31 -3.41 1.55 43.84
C LEU A 31 -3.14 2.63 42.80
N MET A 32 -3.67 3.84 43.04
CA MET A 32 -3.39 5.03 42.23
C MET A 32 -2.26 5.80 42.90
N LEU A 33 -1.11 5.89 42.25
CA LEU A 33 0.01 6.71 42.69
C LEU A 33 0.16 7.89 41.73
N GLU A 34 0.08 9.10 42.28
CA GLU A 34 0.36 10.34 41.58
C GLU A 34 1.88 10.54 41.55
N ILE A 35 2.46 10.69 40.36
CA ILE A 35 3.91 10.87 40.19
C ILE A 35 4.20 12.18 39.47
N SER A 36 5.33 12.81 39.80
CA SER A 36 5.74 14.05 39.14
C SER A 36 6.08 13.82 37.66
N ARG A 37 5.96 14.89 36.87
CA ARG A 37 6.27 14.89 35.43
C ARG A 37 7.71 14.45 35.14
N GLU A 38 8.69 14.82 35.98
CA GLU A 38 10.07 14.36 35.79
C GLU A 38 10.21 12.85 36.01
N ALA A 39 9.49 12.28 36.99
CA ALA A 39 9.49 10.84 37.25
C ALA A 39 8.88 10.05 36.09
N TYR A 40 7.80 10.56 35.48
CA TYR A 40 7.17 9.97 34.28
C TYR A 40 8.14 9.93 33.09
N LEU A 41 8.79 11.06 32.78
CA LEU A 41 9.71 11.15 31.65
C LEU A 41 10.94 10.25 31.84
N SER A 42 11.45 10.16 33.08
CA SER A 42 12.56 9.27 33.42
C SER A 42 12.20 7.79 33.22
N LEU A 43 11.00 7.37 33.63
CA LEU A 43 10.52 6.00 33.44
C LEU A 43 10.33 5.65 31.95
N ALA A 44 9.76 6.56 31.15
CA ALA A 44 9.57 6.36 29.72
C ALA A 44 10.90 6.25 28.96
N LEU A 45 11.88 7.09 29.31
CA LEU A 45 13.24 7.02 28.75
C LEU A 45 13.95 5.72 29.11
N THR A 46 13.81 5.28 30.37
CA THR A 46 14.42 4.03 30.85
C THR A 46 13.79 2.81 30.15
N ALA A 47 12.48 2.81 29.95
CA ALA A 47 11.79 1.74 29.20
C ALA A 47 12.20 1.71 27.72
N SER A 48 12.36 2.88 27.09
CA SER A 48 12.86 2.99 25.70
C SER A 48 14.31 2.50 25.56
N GLN A 49 15.17 2.79 26.55
CA GLN A 49 16.54 2.29 26.58
C GLN A 49 16.60 0.77 26.82
N LEU A 50 15.76 0.23 27.71
CA LEU A 50 15.66 -1.21 27.97
C LEU A 50 15.12 -1.98 26.76
N ALA A 51 14.18 -1.42 26.00
CA ALA A 51 13.71 -2.01 24.74
C ALA A 51 14.81 -2.06 23.68
N LYS A 52 15.62 -1.00 23.56
CA LYS A 52 16.77 -0.95 22.63
C LYS A 52 17.89 -1.91 23.02
N GLN A 53 18.14 -2.12 24.32
CA GLN A 53 19.19 -3.03 24.79
C GLN A 53 18.81 -4.53 24.71
N ASN A 54 17.52 -4.88 24.67
CA ASN A 54 17.05 -6.26 24.70
C ASN A 54 16.44 -6.76 23.38
N ALA A 55 16.67 -6.07 22.27
CA ALA A 55 16.16 -6.43 20.94
C ALA A 55 16.52 -7.87 20.50
N HIS A 56 17.57 -8.47 21.08
CA HIS A 56 17.98 -9.85 20.79
C HIS A 56 17.23 -10.95 21.57
N MET A 57 16.37 -10.61 22.55
CA MET A 57 15.72 -11.59 23.45
C MET A 57 14.22 -11.82 23.20
N GLY A 58 13.65 -11.31 22.11
CA GLY A 58 12.27 -11.65 21.71
C GLY A 58 11.17 -11.16 22.66
N VAL A 59 11.46 -10.19 23.54
CA VAL A 59 10.47 -9.58 24.43
C VAL A 59 9.99 -8.25 23.82
N CYS A 60 8.85 -8.28 23.12
CA CYS A 60 8.15 -7.08 22.69
C CYS A 60 7.48 -6.40 23.88
N CYS A 61 8.09 -5.34 24.42
CA CYS A 61 7.44 -4.40 25.32
C CYS A 61 6.66 -3.38 24.50
N TRP A 62 5.34 -3.54 24.40
CA TRP A 62 4.43 -2.53 23.87
C TRP A 62 4.05 -1.58 24.99
N LEU A 63 4.53 -0.33 24.93
CA LEU A 63 3.96 0.78 25.70
C LEU A 63 2.77 1.30 24.90
N ALA A 64 1.55 1.07 25.40
CA ALA A 64 0.35 1.76 24.93
C ALA A 64 0.40 3.21 25.43
N GLY A 65 1.25 4.02 24.78
CA GLY A 65 1.22 5.46 24.96
C GLY A 65 0.05 6.03 24.18
N SER A 66 -0.82 6.78 24.85
CA SER A 66 -1.75 7.72 24.22
C SER A 66 -0.98 8.93 23.66
N GLY A 67 -0.04 8.67 22.74
CA GLY A 67 0.54 9.67 21.85
C GLY A 67 -0.15 9.53 20.51
N LEU A 68 -0.37 10.63 19.80
CA LEU A 68 -0.68 10.55 18.37
C LEU A 68 0.35 9.61 17.73
N LEU A 69 -0.10 8.46 17.22
CA LEU A 69 0.74 7.56 16.44
C LEU A 69 1.11 8.34 15.18
N THR A 70 2.27 9.00 15.20
CA THR A 70 2.83 9.61 13.99
C THR A 70 3.26 8.49 13.07
N ALA A 71 2.87 8.54 11.81
CA ALA A 71 3.21 7.50 10.85
C ALA A 71 4.72 7.25 10.80
N GLU A 72 5.15 5.99 10.87
CA GLU A 72 6.57 5.63 10.80
C GLU A 72 7.12 5.95 9.40
N THR A 73 8.41 6.32 9.31
CA THR A 73 9.09 6.53 8.02
C THR A 73 10.32 5.63 7.93
N LEU A 74 10.39 4.85 6.85
CA LEU A 74 11.59 4.11 6.47
C LEU A 74 12.24 4.77 5.26
N GLU A 75 13.47 5.22 5.42
CA GLU A 75 14.25 5.78 4.32
C GLU A 75 14.92 4.65 3.51
N TYR A 76 14.68 4.62 2.21
CA TYR A 76 15.39 3.80 1.25
C TYR A 76 16.60 4.57 0.72
N GLN A 77 17.72 4.44 1.43
CA GLN A 77 19.00 5.01 1.02
C GLN A 77 19.91 3.96 0.36
N PRO A 78 20.86 4.36 -0.52
CA PRO A 78 21.91 3.47 -1.01
C PRO A 78 22.65 2.80 0.17
N GLY A 79 22.53 1.47 0.27
CA GLY A 79 23.08 0.67 1.37
C GLY A 79 22.04 0.07 2.33
N THR A 80 20.78 0.50 2.27
CA THR A 80 19.66 -0.17 2.97
C THR A 80 19.26 -1.41 2.19
N SER A 81 19.11 -2.56 2.85
CA SER A 81 18.66 -3.78 2.15
C SER A 81 17.20 -3.62 1.72
N PRO A 82 16.89 -3.69 0.41
CA PRO A 82 15.50 -3.67 -0.06
C PRO A 82 14.64 -4.73 0.62
N GLU A 83 15.24 -5.88 0.98
CA GLU A 83 14.57 -7.00 1.64
C GLU A 83 14.05 -6.63 3.03
N GLN A 84 14.78 -5.79 3.78
CA GLN A 84 14.35 -5.33 5.11
C GLN A 84 13.15 -4.39 5.01
N ILE A 85 13.18 -3.44 4.08
CA ILE A 85 12.05 -2.52 3.86
C ILE A 85 10.82 -3.26 3.38
N VAL A 86 11.01 -4.17 2.42
CA VAL A 86 9.94 -5.05 1.93
C VAL A 86 9.37 -5.88 3.07
N GLY A 87 10.23 -6.43 3.93
CA GLY A 87 9.84 -7.21 5.10
C GLY A 87 8.95 -6.44 6.05
N THR A 88 9.41 -5.27 6.51
CA THR A 88 8.63 -4.43 7.43
C THR A 88 7.29 -4.01 6.82
N ALA A 89 7.28 -3.61 5.54
CA ALA A 89 6.04 -3.22 4.87
C ALA A 89 5.07 -4.39 4.72
N ALA A 90 5.56 -5.58 4.36
CA ALA A 90 4.74 -6.78 4.28
C ALA A 90 4.12 -7.14 5.63
N ASP A 91 4.88 -7.04 6.73
CA ASP A 91 4.38 -7.30 8.08
C ASP A 91 3.28 -6.30 8.49
N VAL A 92 3.44 -5.02 8.14
CA VAL A 92 2.39 -3.99 8.35
C VAL A 92 1.13 -4.35 7.58
N LEU A 93 1.24 -4.69 6.29
CA LEU A 93 0.08 -5.05 5.47
C LEU A 93 -0.63 -6.31 5.96
N LEU A 94 0.13 -7.36 6.31
CA LEU A 94 -0.41 -8.61 6.86
C LEU A 94 -1.10 -8.42 8.22
N SER A 95 -0.73 -7.36 8.95
CA SER A 95 -1.37 -6.96 10.21
C SER A 95 -2.62 -6.09 10.00
N GLY A 96 -3.04 -5.83 8.75
CA GLY A 96 -4.17 -4.97 8.41
C GLY A 96 -3.84 -3.48 8.34
N GLY A 97 -2.56 -3.13 8.31
CA GLY A 97 -2.08 -1.76 8.17
C GLY A 97 -2.10 -1.24 6.73
N VAL A 98 -1.76 0.04 6.59
CA VAL A 98 -1.73 0.80 5.34
C VAL A 98 -0.34 1.41 5.16
N VAL A 99 0.25 1.16 4.00
CA VAL A 99 1.64 1.57 3.67
C VAL A 99 1.64 2.51 2.47
N VAL A 100 2.41 3.59 2.55
CA VAL A 100 2.78 4.44 1.40
C VAL A 100 4.16 4.02 0.89
N TYR A 101 4.28 3.79 -0.42
CA TYR A 101 5.48 3.24 -1.03
C TYR A 101 5.76 3.84 -2.42
N PRO A 102 7.03 3.87 -2.86
CA PRO A 102 7.41 4.33 -4.20
C PRO A 102 7.03 3.34 -5.31
N THR A 103 6.79 3.86 -6.51
CA THR A 103 6.68 3.06 -7.76
C THR A 103 7.52 3.71 -8.86
N ASP A 104 7.58 3.09 -10.04
CA ASP A 104 8.08 3.65 -11.30
C ASP A 104 7.21 4.78 -11.88
N THR A 105 6.14 5.17 -11.17
CA THR A 105 5.24 6.28 -11.52
C THR A 105 5.07 7.20 -10.30
N SER A 106 3.86 7.46 -9.80
CA SER A 106 3.68 8.15 -8.52
C SER A 106 3.88 7.21 -7.33
N TYR A 107 4.04 7.76 -6.13
CA TYR A 107 3.88 6.99 -4.89
C TYR A 107 2.48 6.36 -4.81
N GLY A 108 2.44 5.14 -4.30
CA GLY A 108 1.23 4.36 -4.07
C GLY A 108 0.89 4.25 -2.59
N ILE A 109 -0.38 3.97 -2.30
CA ILE A 109 -0.90 3.57 -0.99
C ILE A 109 -1.48 2.17 -1.10
N ALA A 110 -1.09 1.29 -0.17
CA ALA A 110 -1.42 -0.13 -0.16
C ALA A 110 -2.07 -0.58 1.14
N CYS A 111 -2.94 -1.57 0.99
CA CYS A 111 -3.42 -2.48 2.01
C CYS A 111 -3.39 -3.91 1.41
N ASP A 112 -3.50 -4.94 2.25
CA ASP A 112 -3.80 -6.30 1.77
C ASP A 112 -5.29 -6.37 1.35
N PRO A 113 -5.61 -6.66 0.07
CA PRO A 113 -6.98 -6.70 -0.42
C PRO A 113 -7.82 -7.84 0.17
N ARG A 114 -7.21 -8.77 0.92
CA ARG A 114 -7.90 -9.88 1.60
C ARG A 114 -8.41 -9.49 2.99
N ILE A 115 -8.03 -8.31 3.50
CA ILE A 115 -8.40 -7.83 4.82
C ILE A 115 -9.42 -6.68 4.64
N ASP A 116 -10.71 -7.01 4.75
CA ASP A 116 -11.80 -6.04 4.51
C ASP A 116 -11.63 -4.74 5.30
N ALA A 117 -11.27 -4.84 6.59
CA ALA A 117 -11.06 -3.66 7.43
C ALA A 117 -9.91 -2.74 6.93
N ALA A 118 -8.89 -3.31 6.29
CA ALA A 118 -7.78 -2.54 5.72
C ALA A 118 -8.19 -1.85 4.41
N VAL A 119 -9.03 -2.52 3.61
CA VAL A 119 -9.64 -1.97 2.39
C VAL A 119 -10.55 -0.78 2.75
N ASP A 120 -11.44 -0.97 3.72
CA ASP A 120 -12.35 0.09 4.19
C ASP A 120 -11.57 1.30 4.69
N ARG A 121 -10.57 1.07 5.54
CA ARG A 121 -9.68 2.14 6.03
C ARG A 121 -8.96 2.86 4.89
N LEU A 122 -8.43 2.13 3.90
CA LEU A 122 -7.76 2.76 2.75
C LEU A 122 -8.72 3.66 1.95
N ILE A 123 -9.97 3.22 1.75
CA ILE A 123 -11.02 4.02 1.07
C ILE A 123 -11.31 5.30 1.86
N GLU A 124 -11.45 5.20 3.18
CA GLU A 124 -11.68 6.32 4.09
C GLU A 124 -10.54 7.35 4.03
N ILE A 125 -9.29 6.90 4.17
CA ILE A 125 -8.08 7.73 4.08
C ILE A 125 -8.07 8.54 2.78
N LYS A 126 -8.36 7.86 1.67
CA LYS A 126 -8.36 8.47 0.34
C LYS A 126 -9.55 9.38 0.09
N ARG A 127 -10.61 9.33 0.93
CA ARG A 127 -11.88 10.02 0.72
C ARG A 127 -12.42 9.75 -0.68
N ARG A 128 -12.36 8.47 -1.09
CA ARG A 128 -12.74 7.99 -2.42
C ARG A 128 -14.12 7.36 -2.35
N ASP A 129 -14.90 7.50 -3.42
CA ASP A 129 -16.13 6.74 -3.58
C ASP A 129 -15.81 5.22 -3.56
N PRO A 130 -16.40 4.42 -2.65
CA PRO A 130 -16.16 2.98 -2.57
C PRO A 130 -16.59 2.24 -3.83
N ASP A 131 -17.50 2.80 -4.63
CA ASP A 131 -17.88 2.24 -5.91
C ASP A 131 -16.83 2.54 -7.00
N LEU A 132 -15.71 3.22 -6.71
CA LEU A 132 -14.56 3.33 -7.60
C LEU A 132 -13.53 2.24 -7.26
N GLY A 133 -13.52 1.16 -8.05
CA GLY A 133 -12.65 0.01 -7.83
C GLY A 133 -11.18 0.35 -7.61
N LEU A 134 -10.48 -0.55 -6.91
CA LEU A 134 -9.11 -0.41 -6.47
C LEU A 134 -8.18 -1.23 -7.38
N PRO A 135 -7.14 -0.61 -7.99
CA PRO A 135 -6.15 -1.35 -8.75
C PRO A 135 -5.36 -2.30 -7.87
N LEU A 136 -5.01 -3.47 -8.41
CA LEU A 136 -4.14 -4.46 -7.78
C LEU A 136 -2.75 -4.46 -8.43
N LEU A 137 -1.71 -4.48 -7.60
CA LEU A 137 -0.33 -4.62 -8.03
C LEU A 137 0.20 -6.00 -7.68
N PHE A 138 0.97 -6.57 -8.60
CA PHE A 138 1.52 -7.93 -8.51
C PHE A 138 3.05 -7.92 -8.55
N SER A 139 3.67 -8.98 -8.03
CA SER A 139 5.12 -9.20 -8.07
C SER A 139 5.65 -9.39 -9.49
N ASP A 140 4.88 -10.11 -10.32
CA ASP A 140 5.23 -10.48 -11.67
C ASP A 140 3.99 -10.95 -12.44
N TYR A 141 4.18 -11.24 -13.73
CA TYR A 141 3.12 -11.72 -14.62
C TYR A 141 2.51 -13.06 -14.15
N SER A 142 3.32 -13.99 -13.64
CA SER A 142 2.84 -15.32 -13.22
C SER A 142 1.94 -15.22 -12.00
N GLN A 143 2.28 -14.36 -11.03
CA GLN A 143 1.41 -14.06 -9.91
C GLN A 143 0.10 -13.47 -10.43
N CYS A 144 0.13 -12.47 -11.31
CA CYS A 144 -1.07 -11.86 -11.87
C CYS A 144 -1.97 -12.86 -12.62
N GLU A 145 -1.38 -13.73 -13.44
CA GLU A 145 -2.08 -14.78 -14.20
C GLU A 145 -2.79 -15.81 -13.31
N SER A 146 -2.28 -16.07 -12.10
CA SER A 146 -2.98 -16.91 -11.13
C SER A 146 -4.28 -16.28 -10.61
N TYR A 147 -4.43 -14.95 -10.73
CA TYR A 147 -5.62 -14.20 -10.34
C TYR A 147 -6.49 -13.78 -11.53
N HIS A 148 -6.02 -13.84 -12.77
CA HIS A 148 -6.79 -13.34 -13.92
C HIS A 148 -6.51 -14.16 -15.18
N ALA A 149 -7.58 -14.49 -15.90
CA ALA A 149 -7.45 -15.06 -17.22
C ALA A 149 -7.24 -13.93 -18.23
N PHE A 150 -6.08 -13.93 -18.89
CA PHE A 150 -5.79 -12.96 -19.94
C PHE A 150 -6.22 -13.47 -21.32
N GLY A 151 -6.83 -12.59 -22.11
CA GLY A 151 -6.99 -12.76 -23.55
C GLY A 151 -5.66 -12.54 -24.30
N ASP A 152 -5.59 -12.95 -25.57
CA ASP A 152 -4.33 -12.96 -26.33
C ASP A 152 -3.65 -11.58 -26.42
N LEU A 153 -4.43 -10.53 -26.75
CA LEU A 153 -3.89 -9.17 -26.83
C LEU A 153 -3.43 -8.65 -25.46
N GLU A 154 -4.13 -9.01 -24.38
CA GLU A 154 -3.75 -8.60 -23.02
C GLU A 154 -2.44 -9.26 -22.59
N ARG A 155 -2.22 -10.54 -22.95
CA ARG A 155 -0.95 -11.25 -22.72
C ARG A 155 0.21 -10.56 -23.44
N ILE A 156 -0.02 -10.15 -24.70
CA ILE A 156 0.98 -9.44 -25.50
C ILE A 156 1.31 -8.09 -24.86
N LEU A 157 0.29 -7.32 -24.49
CA LEU A 157 0.46 -6.04 -23.80
C LEU A 157 1.23 -6.21 -22.47
N ALA A 158 0.87 -7.18 -21.66
CA ALA A 158 1.58 -7.49 -20.42
C ALA A 158 3.05 -7.86 -20.70
N LYS A 159 3.32 -8.75 -21.66
CA LYS A 159 4.68 -9.17 -22.03
C LYS A 159 5.56 -8.00 -22.50
N LEU A 160 4.98 -7.04 -23.22
CA LEU A 160 5.72 -5.91 -23.79
C LEU A 160 5.99 -4.79 -22.77
N PHE A 161 5.08 -4.58 -21.83
CA PHE A 161 5.07 -3.37 -20.99
C PHE A 161 5.13 -3.64 -19.48
N TRP A 162 5.13 -4.90 -19.05
CA TRP A 162 5.36 -5.27 -17.65
C TRP A 162 6.72 -5.95 -17.43
N PRO A 163 7.40 -5.65 -16.31
CA PRO A 163 7.09 -4.59 -15.34
C PRO A 163 7.13 -3.18 -15.97
N GLY A 164 6.24 -2.27 -15.54
CA GLY A 164 6.25 -0.90 -16.04
C GLY A 164 4.95 -0.11 -15.85
N ALA A 165 4.88 1.02 -16.54
CA ALA A 165 3.83 2.04 -16.38
C ALA A 165 2.49 1.74 -17.08
N LEU A 166 2.23 0.49 -17.44
CA LEU A 166 0.95 0.05 -18.00
C LEU A 166 0.05 -0.56 -16.93
N THR A 167 -1.21 -0.17 -16.90
CA THR A 167 -2.28 -0.79 -16.11
C THR A 167 -3.32 -1.34 -17.07
N LEU A 168 -3.66 -2.62 -16.93
CA LEU A 168 -4.67 -3.29 -17.74
C LEU A 168 -5.98 -3.38 -16.95
N VAL A 169 -7.09 -3.00 -17.58
CA VAL A 169 -8.44 -3.32 -17.12
C VAL A 169 -8.83 -4.66 -17.73
N VAL A 170 -8.99 -5.66 -16.87
CA VAL A 170 -9.32 -7.04 -17.23
C VAL A 170 -10.61 -7.46 -16.52
N ASP A 171 -11.19 -8.58 -16.94
CA ASP A 171 -12.32 -9.18 -16.24
C ASP A 171 -11.91 -9.60 -14.81
N ALA A 172 -12.71 -9.21 -13.83
CA ALA A 172 -12.51 -9.61 -12.44
C ALA A 172 -13.00 -11.05 -12.25
N ARG A 173 -12.23 -11.87 -11.52
CA ARG A 173 -12.74 -13.18 -11.10
C ARG A 173 -13.84 -13.04 -10.05
N PRO A 174 -14.78 -13.99 -9.98
CA PRO A 174 -15.87 -13.97 -9.00
C PRO A 174 -15.42 -14.01 -7.53
N ASP A 175 -14.21 -14.47 -7.24
CA ASP A 175 -13.65 -14.57 -5.89
C ASP A 175 -12.95 -13.30 -5.41
N ILE A 176 -12.82 -12.27 -6.25
CA ILE A 176 -12.30 -10.97 -5.84
C ILE A 176 -13.40 -10.22 -5.07
N PRO A 177 -13.12 -9.70 -3.86
CA PRO A 177 -14.12 -9.01 -3.05
C PRO A 177 -14.78 -7.83 -3.79
N PRO A 178 -16.10 -7.63 -3.67
CA PRO A 178 -16.80 -6.49 -4.28
C PRO A 178 -16.29 -5.12 -3.80
N SER A 179 -15.74 -5.04 -2.59
CA SER A 179 -15.07 -3.86 -2.04
C SER A 179 -13.83 -3.47 -2.84
N VAL A 180 -13.14 -4.45 -3.44
CA VAL A 180 -11.96 -4.22 -4.30
C VAL A 180 -12.39 -3.85 -5.72
N THR A 181 -13.38 -4.54 -6.30
CA THR A 181 -13.83 -4.25 -7.67
C THR A 181 -14.69 -2.99 -7.78
N GLY A 182 -15.20 -2.48 -6.66
CA GLY A 182 -16.23 -1.43 -6.66
C GLY A 182 -17.50 -1.93 -7.34
N LYS A 183 -17.86 -3.20 -7.11
CA LYS A 183 -19.01 -3.91 -7.71
C LYS A 183 -19.01 -3.97 -9.25
N ARG A 184 -17.86 -3.74 -9.90
CA ARG A 184 -17.71 -3.88 -11.35
C ARG A 184 -17.36 -5.31 -11.73
N ALA A 185 -17.69 -5.69 -12.96
CA ALA A 185 -17.24 -6.94 -13.57
C ALA A 185 -15.75 -6.93 -13.96
N SER A 186 -15.08 -5.77 -13.89
CA SER A 186 -13.70 -5.58 -14.30
C SER A 186 -12.83 -5.06 -13.15
N ILE A 187 -11.53 -5.31 -13.23
CA ILE A 187 -10.52 -4.82 -12.28
C ILE A 187 -9.28 -4.31 -13.00
N ALA A 188 -8.62 -3.30 -12.43
CA ALA A 188 -7.37 -2.76 -12.92
C ALA A 188 -6.19 -3.50 -12.28
N VAL A 189 -5.25 -3.99 -13.10
CA VAL A 189 -4.09 -4.77 -12.66
C VAL A 189 -2.79 -4.23 -13.25
N ARG A 190 -1.68 -4.35 -12.52
CA ARG A 190 -0.34 -3.91 -12.99
C ARG A 190 0.78 -4.67 -12.30
N VAL A 191 1.89 -4.87 -13.01
CA VAL A 191 3.19 -5.18 -12.42
C VAL A 191 4.07 -3.92 -12.52
N PRO A 192 4.32 -3.19 -11.42
CA PRO A 192 5.09 -1.95 -11.45
C PRO A 192 6.59 -2.24 -11.61
N ASP A 193 7.35 -1.41 -12.33
CA ASP A 193 8.81 -1.54 -12.43
C ASP A 193 9.55 -0.96 -11.22
N HIS A 194 9.19 -1.45 -10.02
CA HIS A 194 9.84 -1.03 -8.79
C HIS A 194 9.96 -2.22 -7.82
N LEU A 195 11.15 -2.40 -7.24
CA LEU A 195 11.47 -3.56 -6.39
C LEU A 195 10.58 -3.63 -5.15
N ILE A 196 10.28 -2.49 -4.51
CA ILE A 196 9.50 -2.43 -3.26
C ILE A 196 8.07 -3.00 -3.42
N PRO A 197 7.18 -2.48 -4.28
CA PRO A 197 5.84 -3.04 -4.42
C PRO A 197 5.84 -4.50 -4.91
N ARG A 198 6.76 -4.85 -5.81
CA ARG A 198 6.88 -6.23 -6.29
C ARG A 198 7.33 -7.19 -5.19
N GLY A 199 8.29 -6.75 -4.37
CA GLY A 199 8.80 -7.51 -3.22
C GLY A 199 7.71 -7.70 -2.16
N ILE A 200 6.95 -6.64 -1.85
CA ILE A 200 5.84 -6.73 -0.90
C ILE A 200 4.80 -7.74 -1.40
N ALA A 201 4.35 -7.63 -2.66
CA ALA A 201 3.40 -8.55 -3.27
C ALA A 201 3.90 -10.01 -3.27
N ALA A 202 5.20 -10.22 -3.52
CA ALA A 202 5.82 -11.54 -3.42
C ALA A 202 5.80 -12.06 -1.98
N GLN A 203 6.16 -11.24 -1.00
CA GLN A 203 6.26 -11.65 0.40
C GLN A 203 4.89 -11.97 1.02
N ILE A 204 3.84 -11.20 0.71
CA ILE A 204 2.47 -11.49 1.19
C ILE A 204 1.79 -12.61 0.39
N GLN A 205 2.46 -13.14 -0.65
CA GLN A 205 2.00 -14.19 -1.55
C GLN A 205 0.67 -13.85 -2.24
N GLY A 206 0.52 -12.58 -2.64
CA GLY A 206 -0.69 -12.09 -3.28
C GLY A 206 -0.56 -10.64 -3.73
N PRO A 207 -1.59 -10.09 -4.39
CA PRO A 207 -1.59 -8.70 -4.79
C PRO A 207 -1.66 -7.77 -3.58
N ILE A 208 -1.16 -6.56 -3.76
CA ILE A 208 -1.48 -5.42 -2.90
C ILE A 208 -2.45 -4.50 -3.62
N VAL A 209 -3.32 -3.81 -2.88
CA VAL A 209 -3.99 -2.63 -3.44
C VAL A 209 -2.91 -1.60 -3.78
N GLY A 210 -2.96 -0.99 -4.96
CA GLY A 210 -2.00 0.03 -5.34
C GLY A 210 -2.59 1.14 -6.17
N THR A 211 -3.13 2.13 -5.46
CA THR A 211 -3.61 3.39 -6.02
C THR A 211 -2.69 4.53 -5.58
N SER A 212 -2.71 5.67 -6.27
CA SER A 212 -1.80 6.78 -5.97
C SER A 212 -2.00 7.31 -4.53
N ALA A 213 -0.93 7.66 -3.83
CA ALA A 213 -0.94 8.08 -2.40
C ALA A 213 -1.44 9.52 -2.19
N ASN A 214 -2.55 9.89 -2.80
CA ASN A 214 -3.21 11.18 -2.67
C ASN A 214 -4.68 10.99 -2.32
N ARG A 215 -5.29 12.04 -1.76
CA ARG A 215 -6.75 12.08 -1.60
C ARG A 215 -7.41 12.17 -2.97
N HIS A 216 -8.63 11.67 -3.08
CA HIS A 216 -9.39 11.73 -4.31
C HIS A 216 -9.47 13.18 -4.83
N GLY A 217 -9.14 13.40 -6.10
CA GLY A 217 -9.04 14.72 -6.72
C GLY A 217 -7.77 15.53 -6.41
N GLY A 218 -6.93 15.09 -5.46
CA GLY A 218 -5.66 15.74 -5.12
C GLY A 218 -4.55 15.52 -6.16
N PRO A 219 -3.45 16.29 -6.08
CA PRO A 219 -2.30 16.12 -6.97
C PRO A 219 -1.64 14.75 -6.76
N SER A 220 -1.09 14.19 -7.83
CA SER A 220 -0.38 12.90 -7.75
C SER A 220 0.93 13.06 -6.97
N PRO A 221 1.27 12.13 -6.05
CA PRO A 221 2.43 12.28 -5.19
C PRO A 221 3.69 11.74 -5.86
N PHE A 222 4.53 12.61 -6.41
CA PHE A 222 5.82 12.23 -6.98
C PHE A 222 6.97 12.24 -5.95
N SER A 223 6.67 12.49 -4.68
CA SER A 223 7.58 12.33 -3.55
C SER A 223 6.78 11.93 -2.30
N VAL A 224 7.46 11.37 -1.30
CA VAL A 224 6.84 11.03 -0.02
C VAL A 224 6.28 12.27 0.69
N SER A 225 6.92 13.44 0.51
CA SER A 225 6.47 14.69 1.13
C SER A 225 5.08 15.11 0.66
N ILE A 226 4.83 15.03 -0.65
CA ILE A 226 3.51 15.33 -1.24
C ILE A 226 2.45 14.32 -0.79
N ALA A 227 2.82 13.05 -0.60
CA ALA A 227 1.91 12.06 -0.03
C ALA A 227 1.58 12.40 1.43
N ARG A 228 2.60 12.73 2.24
CA ARG A 228 2.44 13.06 3.66
C ARG A 228 1.63 14.33 3.89
N GLU A 229 1.79 15.37 3.07
CA GLU A 229 0.96 16.58 3.11
C GLU A 229 -0.53 16.26 2.96
N GLN A 230 -0.86 15.23 2.18
CA GLN A 230 -2.25 14.84 1.93
C GLN A 230 -2.77 13.84 2.95
N LEU A 231 -1.98 12.84 3.33
CA LEU A 231 -2.43 11.67 4.10
C LEU A 231 -2.11 11.78 5.61
N GLY A 232 -1.15 12.61 6.00
CA GLY A 232 -0.79 12.84 7.40
C GLY A 232 -0.48 11.55 8.17
N ASP A 233 -1.01 11.46 9.38
CA ASP A 233 -0.82 10.32 10.29
C ASP A 233 -1.89 9.22 10.12
N GLU A 234 -2.71 9.26 9.05
CA GLU A 234 -3.77 8.27 8.85
C GLU A 234 -3.25 6.91 8.33
N VAL A 235 -1.98 6.84 7.90
CA VAL A 235 -1.30 5.61 7.43
C VAL A 235 -0.27 5.15 8.46
N ASP A 236 0.09 3.87 8.45
CA ASP A 236 0.99 3.31 9.47
C ASP A 236 2.46 3.46 9.11
N LEU A 237 2.77 3.45 7.80
CA LEU A 237 4.14 3.44 7.31
C LEU A 237 4.27 4.26 6.02
N TYR A 238 5.29 5.09 5.95
CA TYR A 238 5.81 5.69 4.74
C TYR A 238 7.18 5.11 4.41
N ILE A 239 7.38 4.71 3.16
CA ILE A 239 8.70 4.39 2.63
C ILE A 239 9.16 5.57 1.79
N ASP A 240 10.23 6.24 2.18
CA ASP A 240 10.83 7.35 1.43
C ASP A 240 11.99 6.85 0.56
N ALA A 241 11.80 6.81 -0.75
CA ALA A 241 12.83 6.47 -1.73
C ALA A 241 13.24 7.67 -2.59
N GLY A 242 12.99 8.90 -2.11
CA GLY A 242 13.23 10.11 -2.88
C GLY A 242 12.13 10.43 -3.88
N ALA A 243 12.39 11.41 -4.75
CA ALA A 243 11.46 11.81 -5.79
C ALA A 243 11.40 10.77 -6.91
N SER A 244 10.21 10.57 -7.47
CA SER A 244 10.03 9.80 -8.70
C SER A 244 10.53 10.59 -9.90
N ASP A 245 11.17 9.89 -10.84
CA ASP A 245 11.57 10.45 -12.14
C ASP A 245 10.37 10.60 -13.10
N ALA A 246 9.24 9.97 -12.80
CA ALA A 246 8.04 10.05 -13.62
C ALA A 246 7.32 11.40 -13.47
N SER A 247 6.61 11.79 -14.53
CA SER A 247 5.82 13.03 -14.55
C SER A 247 4.31 12.77 -14.52
N LYS A 248 3.90 11.52 -14.78
CA LYS A 248 2.51 11.09 -14.83
C LYS A 248 2.31 9.76 -14.10
N ASN A 249 1.05 9.47 -13.78
CA ASN A 249 0.66 8.14 -13.31
C ASN A 249 0.73 7.11 -14.44
N SER A 250 0.47 5.83 -14.14
CA SER A 250 0.38 4.79 -15.18
C SER A 250 -0.70 5.07 -16.23
N THR A 251 -0.45 4.58 -17.44
CA THR A 251 -1.44 4.51 -18.50
C THR A 251 -2.43 3.39 -18.20
N ILE A 252 -3.73 3.65 -18.34
CA ILE A 252 -4.79 2.68 -18.07
C ILE A 252 -5.51 2.38 -19.38
N ILE A 253 -5.47 1.12 -19.81
CA ILE A 253 -6.20 0.64 -21.00
C ILE A 253 -6.97 -0.63 -20.68
N GLY A 254 -7.94 -0.97 -21.52
CA GLY A 254 -8.55 -2.30 -21.59
C GLY A 254 -8.58 -2.78 -23.04
N VAL A 255 -8.98 -4.04 -23.23
CA VAL A 255 -9.17 -4.64 -24.54
C VAL A 255 -10.66 -4.85 -24.78
N GLU A 256 -11.19 -4.34 -25.88
CA GLU A 256 -12.59 -4.57 -26.24
C GLU A 256 -12.76 -5.95 -26.87
N SER A 257 -13.88 -6.61 -26.61
CA SER A 257 -14.20 -7.91 -27.22
C SER A 257 -14.20 -7.79 -28.76
N GLY A 258 -13.52 -8.72 -29.42
CA GLY A 258 -13.41 -8.76 -30.88
C GLY A 258 -12.20 -9.58 -31.32
N THR A 259 -12.16 -10.00 -32.58
CA THR A 259 -10.99 -10.66 -33.16
C THR A 259 -10.80 -10.21 -34.62
N PRO A 260 -9.84 -9.30 -34.90
CA PRO A 260 -8.94 -8.63 -33.96
C PRO A 260 -9.68 -7.65 -33.01
N ALA A 261 -9.10 -7.37 -31.85
CA ALA A 261 -9.67 -6.51 -30.80
C ALA A 261 -9.20 -5.05 -30.94
N ASN A 262 -9.96 -4.11 -30.34
CA ASN A 262 -9.52 -2.72 -30.18
C ASN A 262 -8.92 -2.52 -28.79
N ILE A 263 -8.07 -1.49 -28.65
CA ILE A 263 -7.60 -1.02 -27.35
C ILE A 263 -8.48 0.16 -26.92
N LYS A 264 -9.02 0.08 -25.70
CA LYS A 264 -9.77 1.17 -25.06
C LYS A 264 -8.88 1.88 -24.05
N VAL A 265 -8.68 3.18 -24.21
CA VAL A 265 -7.88 4.02 -23.32
C VAL A 265 -8.79 4.69 -22.31
N TYR A 266 -8.54 4.44 -21.03
CA TYR A 266 -9.22 5.11 -19.91
C TYR A 266 -8.43 6.31 -19.40
N ARG A 267 -7.09 6.22 -19.46
CA ARG A 267 -6.19 7.31 -19.10
C ARG A 267 -4.85 7.14 -19.80
N GLU A 268 -4.39 8.17 -20.50
CA GLU A 268 -2.99 8.24 -20.91
C GLU A 268 -2.11 8.77 -19.77
N GLY A 269 -1.01 8.07 -19.50
CA GLY A 269 -0.09 8.33 -18.40
C GLY A 269 1.37 8.40 -18.87
N GLU A 270 2.27 7.86 -18.06
CA GLU A 270 3.72 7.86 -18.32
C GLU A 270 4.08 7.03 -19.57
N LEU A 271 3.37 5.92 -19.83
CA LEU A 271 3.48 5.21 -21.10
C LEU A 271 2.57 5.87 -22.16
N SER A 272 3.14 6.65 -23.07
CA SER A 272 2.33 7.30 -24.11
C SER A 272 1.63 6.29 -25.03
N ILE A 273 0.42 6.63 -25.48
CA ILE A 273 -0.34 5.81 -26.43
C ILE A 273 0.41 5.70 -27.76
N GLN A 274 1.17 6.74 -28.13
CA GLN A 274 2.07 6.71 -29.27
C GLN A 274 3.11 5.59 -29.14
N ARG A 275 3.89 5.57 -28.05
CA ARG A 275 4.92 4.56 -27.81
C ARG A 275 4.31 3.15 -27.79
N LEU A 276 3.16 3.00 -27.13
CA LEU A 276 2.43 1.74 -27.10
C LEU A 276 2.06 1.26 -28.51
N THR A 277 1.50 2.15 -29.32
CA THR A 277 1.07 1.88 -30.71
C THR A 277 2.27 1.51 -31.58
N GLU A 278 3.39 2.22 -31.45
CA GLU A 278 4.62 1.96 -32.20
C GLU A 278 5.18 0.56 -31.89
N SER A 279 5.21 0.15 -30.62
CA SER A 279 5.66 -1.19 -30.22
C SER A 279 4.74 -2.30 -30.76
N LEU A 280 3.42 -2.12 -30.70
CA LEU A 280 2.48 -3.12 -31.21
C LEU A 280 2.52 -3.27 -32.74
N ARG A 281 2.89 -2.22 -33.48
CA ARG A 281 3.00 -2.27 -34.95
C ARG A 281 4.16 -3.12 -35.46
N VAL A 282 5.17 -3.33 -34.63
CA VAL A 282 6.36 -4.12 -34.97
C VAL A 282 6.35 -5.52 -34.33
N ASP A 283 5.37 -5.79 -33.46
CA ASP A 283 5.21 -7.10 -32.82
C ASP A 283 4.33 -8.03 -33.69
N GLY A 284 4.90 -9.17 -34.08
CA GLY A 284 4.24 -10.10 -35.01
C GLY A 284 3.00 -10.79 -34.46
N ASP A 285 2.91 -10.95 -33.13
CA ASP A 285 1.73 -11.53 -32.49
C ASP A 285 0.65 -10.44 -32.33
N ALA A 286 1.02 -9.23 -31.92
CA ALA A 286 0.09 -8.10 -31.79
C ALA A 286 -0.69 -7.84 -33.09
N LEU A 287 -0.03 -7.88 -34.25
CA LEU A 287 -0.65 -7.68 -35.55
C LEU A 287 -1.78 -8.69 -35.88
N ARG A 288 -1.82 -9.84 -35.19
CA ARG A 288 -2.88 -10.85 -35.36
C ARG A 288 -4.11 -10.55 -34.51
N PHE A 289 -3.90 -9.93 -33.35
CA PHE A 289 -4.93 -9.78 -32.32
C PHE A 289 -5.42 -8.34 -32.13
N TRP A 290 -4.80 -7.36 -32.79
CA TRP A 290 -5.15 -5.94 -32.67
C TRP A 290 -5.52 -5.31 -34.02
N THR A 291 -6.62 -4.55 -34.03
CA THR A 291 -7.15 -3.88 -35.24
C THR A 291 -6.37 -2.64 -35.67
N ASN A 292 -5.37 -2.19 -34.90
CA ASN A 292 -4.74 -0.86 -34.93
C ASN A 292 -5.62 0.30 -34.41
N ARG A 293 -6.89 0.04 -34.07
CA ARG A 293 -7.82 1.05 -33.59
C ARG A 293 -7.63 1.30 -32.10
N ILE A 294 -7.61 2.58 -31.75
CA ILE A 294 -7.68 3.08 -30.37
C ILE A 294 -9.06 3.71 -30.15
N VAL A 295 -9.72 3.32 -29.07
CA VAL A 295 -10.99 3.89 -28.60
C VAL A 295 -10.69 4.63 -27.30
N TYR A 296 -11.20 5.83 -27.12
CA TYR A 296 -11.07 6.57 -25.87
C TYR A 296 -12.37 6.42 -25.09
N ALA A 297 -12.28 6.13 -23.79
CA ALA A 297 -13.44 6.15 -22.93
C ALA A 297 -14.00 7.58 -22.87
N ASP A 298 -15.32 7.71 -22.90
CA ASP A 298 -15.98 8.99 -22.65
C ASP A 298 -15.61 9.45 -21.24
N MET A 299 -15.03 10.65 -21.13
CA MET A 299 -14.63 11.27 -19.85
C MET A 299 -15.81 11.96 -19.17
#